data_AF-A0AAW9IHI3-F1
#
_entry.id   AF-A0AAW9IHI3-F1
#
_cell.length_a   1.000
_cell.length_b   1.000
_cell.length_c   1.000
_cell.angle_alpha   90.00
_cell.angle_beta   90.00
_cell.angle_gamma   90.00
#
_symmetry.space_group_name_H-M   'P 1'
#
loop_
_entity.id
_entity.type
_entity.pdbx_description
1 polymer ?
#
loop_
_entity_poly.entity_id
_entity_poly.type
_entity_poly.pdbx_seq_one_letter_code
_entity_poly.pdbx_strand_id
1 'polypeptide(L)'
;MKKIKFFKGLILAFLILISILSIIYLIISLSLLLPMGFQFLNNKYTAVSDLMPNYSTVFESVFTLVGILTSLTVSLLLYRLTKKQIIDSYNREVRGPSIAVYFKIKFYILNMLIEKMIKEKKFLKNKDFKDLKFIFNELPKVDTEDIDKYLFLVIGELKDRGVKNLIFGLIEDIKTNKNVLPYLLKENLIDKNNNLIEIDALVWENVVKSIYFDNYDSFTPLYKNMIENVYELSQRKN
;
A
#
# COMPACT_ATOMS: atom_id res chain seq x y z
N MET A 1 -6.34 -4.66 17.94
CA MET A 1 -5.93 -5.46 16.76
C MET A 1 -5.76 -6.97 17.00
N LYS A 2 -5.08 -7.44 18.07
CA LYS A 2 -4.89 -8.90 18.33
C LYS A 2 -6.19 -9.71 18.45
N LYS A 3 -7.20 -9.21 19.16
CA LYS A 3 -8.52 -9.88 19.31
C LYS A 3 -9.23 -10.11 17.97
N ILE A 4 -9.20 -9.13 17.05
CA ILE A 4 -9.84 -9.24 15.72
C ILE A 4 -9.14 -10.28 14.84
N LYS A 5 -7.80 -10.37 14.90
CA LYS A 5 -7.03 -11.40 14.19
C LYS A 5 -7.30 -12.81 14.74
N PHE A 6 -7.46 -12.94 16.07
CA PHE A 6 -7.81 -14.20 16.72
C PHE A 6 -9.22 -14.68 16.33
N PHE A 7 -10.22 -13.81 16.38
CA PHE A 7 -11.59 -14.14 15.95
C PHE A 7 -11.67 -14.53 14.47
N LYS A 8 -10.90 -13.85 13.59
CA LYS A 8 -10.82 -14.22 12.17
C LYS A 8 -10.23 -15.62 11.95
N GLY A 9 -9.19 -15.98 12.70
CA GLY A 9 -8.59 -17.33 12.63
C GLY A 9 -9.54 -18.42 13.12
N LEU A 10 -10.29 -18.14 14.18
CA LEU A 10 -11.23 -19.07 14.79
C LEU A 10 -12.45 -19.33 13.87
N ILE A 11 -12.97 -18.27 13.23
CA ILE A 11 -14.03 -18.38 12.21
C ILE A 11 -13.54 -19.21 11.01
N LEU A 12 -12.31 -18.98 10.54
CA LEU A 12 -11.75 -19.75 9.42
C LEU A 12 -11.63 -21.24 9.75
N ALA A 13 -11.11 -21.56 10.94
CA ALA A 13 -10.99 -22.94 11.41
C ALA A 13 -12.35 -23.63 11.54
N PHE A 14 -13.36 -22.91 12.03
CA PHE A 14 -14.73 -23.40 12.15
C PHE A 14 -15.36 -23.72 10.78
N LEU A 15 -15.16 -22.86 9.78
CA LEU A 15 -15.65 -23.09 8.41
C LEU A 15 -14.98 -24.32 7.77
N ILE A 16 -13.67 -24.49 7.97
CA ILE A 16 -12.93 -25.66 7.49
C ILE A 16 -13.47 -26.95 8.16
N LEU A 17 -13.68 -26.93 9.47
CA LEU A 17 -14.22 -28.05 10.23
C LEU A 17 -15.61 -28.49 9.72
N ILE A 18 -16.53 -27.53 9.54
CA ILE A 18 -17.88 -27.80 9.00
C ILE A 18 -17.80 -28.38 7.60
N SER A 19 -16.87 -27.89 6.78
CA SER A 19 -16.69 -28.37 5.40
C SER A 19 -16.23 -29.83 5.40
N ILE A 20 -15.29 -30.20 6.26
CA ILE A 20 -14.81 -31.58 6.42
C ILE A 20 -15.94 -32.49 6.91
N LEU A 21 -16.69 -32.08 7.93
CA LEU A 21 -17.82 -32.86 8.46
C LEU A 21 -18.91 -33.08 7.40
N SER A 22 -19.21 -32.04 6.62
CA SER A 22 -20.15 -32.11 5.49
C SER A 22 -19.72 -33.13 4.43
N ILE A 23 -18.42 -33.16 4.09
CA ILE A 23 -17.86 -34.11 3.12
C ILE A 23 -17.96 -35.55 3.65
N ILE A 24 -17.62 -35.78 4.92
CA ILE A 24 -17.70 -37.11 5.55
C ILE A 24 -19.15 -37.61 5.51
N TYR A 25 -20.11 -36.76 5.90
CA TYR A 25 -21.53 -37.14 5.88
C TYR A 25 -22.04 -37.43 4.46
N LEU A 26 -21.58 -36.66 3.46
CA LEU A 26 -21.91 -36.87 2.06
C LEU A 26 -21.39 -38.23 1.55
N ILE A 27 -20.15 -38.60 1.91
CA ILE A 27 -19.57 -39.91 1.59
C ILE A 27 -20.39 -41.05 2.22
N ILE A 28 -20.76 -40.92 3.50
CA ILE A 28 -21.59 -41.92 4.20
C ILE A 28 -22.96 -42.06 3.51
N SER A 29 -23.62 -40.94 3.21
CA SER A 29 -24.93 -40.93 2.55
C SER A 29 -24.88 -41.55 1.15
N LEU A 30 -23.84 -41.24 0.35
CA LEU A 30 -23.62 -41.86 -0.96
C LEU A 30 -23.33 -43.35 -0.85
N SER A 31 -22.57 -43.79 0.17
CA SER A 31 -22.28 -45.21 0.38
C SER A 31 -23.52 -46.05 0.70
N LEU A 32 -24.52 -45.46 1.34
CA LEU A 32 -25.81 -46.09 1.62
C LEU A 32 -26.73 -46.09 0.39
N LEU A 33 -26.67 -45.05 -0.44
CA LEU A 33 -27.49 -44.91 -1.65
C LEU A 33 -26.98 -45.73 -2.86
N LEU A 34 -25.66 -45.85 -3.04
CA LEU A 34 -25.04 -46.50 -4.20
C LEU A 34 -25.47 -47.97 -4.40
N PRO A 35 -25.46 -48.85 -3.38
CA PRO A 35 -25.90 -50.24 -3.54
C PRO A 35 -27.35 -50.35 -4.02
N MET A 36 -28.22 -49.43 -3.58
CA MET A 36 -29.62 -49.39 -3.99
C MET A 36 -29.78 -48.83 -5.40
N GLY A 37 -28.98 -47.83 -5.80
CA GLY A 37 -28.90 -47.37 -7.19
C GLY A 37 -28.48 -48.48 -8.16
N PHE A 38 -27.52 -49.33 -7.75
CA PHE A 38 -27.15 -50.51 -8.51
C PHE A 38 -28.25 -51.58 -8.55
N GLN A 39 -29.01 -51.79 -7.47
CA GLN A 39 -30.17 -52.70 -7.47
C GLN A 39 -31.31 -52.18 -8.37
N PHE A 40 -31.53 -50.87 -8.39
CA PHE A 40 -32.49 -50.20 -9.28
C PHE A 40 -32.11 -50.35 -10.75
N LEU A 41 -30.86 -50.02 -11.12
CA LEU A 41 -30.38 -50.17 -12.50
C LEU A 41 -30.37 -51.62 -13.00
N ASN A 42 -30.24 -52.59 -12.09
CA ASN A 42 -30.26 -54.02 -12.40
C ASN A 42 -31.67 -54.65 -12.30
N ASN A 43 -32.74 -53.86 -12.18
CA ASN A 43 -34.13 -54.33 -12.03
C ASN A 43 -34.35 -55.33 -10.87
N LYS A 44 -33.52 -55.29 -9.83
CA LYS A 44 -33.61 -56.14 -8.63
C LYS A 44 -34.15 -55.38 -7.41
N TYR A 45 -34.63 -54.16 -7.62
CA TYR A 45 -35.14 -53.31 -6.56
C TYR A 45 -36.49 -53.83 -6.04
N THR A 46 -36.55 -54.16 -4.74
CA THR A 46 -37.78 -54.54 -4.05
C THR A 46 -38.20 -53.38 -3.15
N ALA A 47 -39.34 -52.76 -3.44
CA ALA A 47 -39.88 -51.67 -2.64
C ALA A 47 -40.51 -52.25 -1.35
N VAL A 48 -39.75 -52.28 -0.26
CA VAL A 48 -40.26 -52.67 1.06
C VAL A 48 -40.70 -51.40 1.81
N SER A 49 -41.90 -51.42 2.40
CA SER A 49 -42.52 -50.26 3.08
C SER A 49 -41.67 -49.69 4.23
N ASP A 50 -40.79 -50.50 4.83
CA ASP A 50 -39.96 -50.10 5.97
C ASP A 50 -38.67 -49.35 5.58
N LEU A 51 -38.29 -49.37 4.30
CA LEU A 51 -37.14 -48.61 3.77
C LEU A 51 -37.52 -47.16 3.41
N MET A 52 -38.79 -46.91 3.10
CA MET A 52 -39.27 -45.70 2.43
C MET A 52 -39.34 -44.40 3.28
N PRO A 53 -39.43 -44.38 4.63
CA PRO A 53 -39.57 -43.13 5.37
C PRO A 53 -38.34 -42.22 5.36
N ASN A 54 -37.15 -42.75 5.04
CA ASN A 54 -35.88 -42.03 5.21
C ASN A 54 -35.19 -41.60 3.90
N TYR A 55 -35.72 -41.93 2.71
CA TYR A 55 -35.08 -41.51 1.46
C TYR A 55 -35.22 -40.02 1.19
N SER A 56 -36.42 -39.48 1.41
CA SER A 56 -36.67 -38.03 1.23
C SER A 56 -35.75 -37.21 2.13
N THR A 57 -35.59 -37.63 3.39
CA THR A 57 -34.72 -36.96 4.37
C THR A 57 -33.24 -37.12 4.07
N VAL A 58 -32.79 -38.27 3.55
CA VAL A 58 -31.38 -38.46 3.13
C VAL A 58 -31.05 -37.64 1.87
N PHE A 59 -31.91 -37.65 0.86
CA PHE A 59 -31.72 -36.81 -0.34
C PHE A 59 -31.77 -35.32 0.01
N GLU A 60 -32.74 -34.90 0.83
CA GLU A 60 -32.84 -33.51 1.31
C GLU A 60 -31.61 -33.11 2.13
N SER A 61 -31.06 -34.00 2.95
CA SER A 61 -29.80 -33.79 3.67
C SER A 61 -28.60 -33.63 2.72
N VAL A 62 -28.50 -34.49 1.70
CA VAL A 62 -27.44 -34.40 0.67
C VAL A 62 -27.55 -33.09 -0.10
N PHE A 63 -28.74 -32.71 -0.58
CA PHE A 63 -28.96 -31.46 -1.30
C PHE A 63 -28.69 -30.23 -0.42
N THR A 64 -29.09 -30.27 0.85
CA THR A 64 -28.82 -29.19 1.82
C THR A 64 -27.32 -29.04 2.06
N LEU A 65 -26.58 -30.14 2.23
CA LEU A 65 -25.13 -30.11 2.41
C LEU A 65 -24.38 -29.62 1.18
N VAL A 66 -24.80 -30.04 -0.02
CA VAL A 66 -24.25 -29.50 -1.29
C VAL A 66 -24.53 -28.00 -1.38
N GLY A 67 -25.72 -27.54 -1.00
CA GLY A 67 -26.08 -26.12 -0.92
C GLY A 67 -25.20 -25.33 0.07
N ILE A 68 -24.94 -25.88 1.25
CA ILE A 68 -24.06 -25.27 2.25
C ILE A 68 -22.61 -25.21 1.73
N LEU A 69 -22.09 -26.29 1.17
CA LEU A 69 -20.72 -26.37 0.64
C LEU A 69 -20.50 -25.40 -0.53
N THR A 70 -21.45 -25.32 -1.46
CA THR A 70 -21.38 -24.38 -2.58
C THR A 70 -21.44 -22.93 -2.10
N SER A 71 -22.35 -22.60 -1.19
CA SER A 71 -22.45 -21.26 -0.57
C SER A 71 -21.18 -20.86 0.17
N LEU A 72 -20.58 -21.78 0.94
CA LEU A 72 -19.31 -21.56 1.64
C LEU A 72 -18.15 -21.31 0.66
N THR A 73 -18.10 -22.09 -0.42
CA THR A 73 -17.06 -21.94 -1.45
C THR A 73 -17.17 -20.58 -2.14
N VAL A 74 -18.39 -20.18 -2.54
CA VAL A 74 -18.65 -18.86 -3.13
C VAL A 74 -18.27 -17.73 -2.17
N SER A 75 -18.67 -17.83 -0.90
CA SER A 75 -18.36 -16.84 0.13
C SER A 75 -16.84 -16.71 0.37
N LEU A 76 -16.10 -17.82 0.36
CA LEU A 76 -14.65 -17.83 0.51
C LEU A 76 -13.94 -17.23 -0.71
N LEU A 77 -14.42 -17.52 -1.92
CA LEU A 77 -13.92 -16.92 -3.17
C LEU A 77 -14.16 -15.41 -3.17
N LEU A 78 -15.37 -14.95 -2.82
CA LEU A 78 -15.69 -13.53 -2.71
C LEU A 78 -14.78 -12.83 -1.69
N TYR A 79 -14.60 -13.42 -0.51
CA TYR A 79 -13.70 -12.86 0.50
C TYR A 79 -12.26 -12.70 -0.01
N ARG A 80 -11.71 -13.72 -0.69
CA ARG A 80 -10.37 -13.66 -1.28
C ARG A 80 -10.28 -12.60 -2.37
N LEU A 81 -11.30 -12.50 -3.22
CA LEU A 81 -11.37 -11.55 -4.32
C LEU A 81 -11.43 -10.11 -3.80
N THR A 82 -12.30 -9.82 -2.83
CA THR A 82 -12.39 -8.50 -2.18
C THR A 82 -11.07 -8.12 -1.50
N LYS A 83 -10.43 -9.05 -0.79
CA LYS A 83 -9.14 -8.78 -0.13
C LYS A 83 -8.05 -8.44 -1.15
N LYS A 84 -7.99 -9.17 -2.27
CA LYS A 84 -7.04 -8.89 -3.35
C LYS A 84 -7.34 -7.55 -4.02
N GLN A 85 -8.61 -7.27 -4.33
CA GLN A 85 -9.03 -6.03 -4.96
C GLN A 85 -8.69 -4.79 -4.12
N ILE A 86 -8.86 -4.84 -2.79
CA ILE A 86 -8.48 -3.74 -1.89
C ILE A 86 -6.97 -3.47 -1.94
N ILE A 87 -6.15 -4.52 -1.99
CA ILE A 87 -4.69 -4.38 -2.04
C ILE A 87 -4.24 -3.83 -3.39
N ASP A 88 -4.79 -4.38 -4.48
CA ASP A 88 -4.46 -3.98 -5.84
C ASP A 88 -4.96 -2.55 -6.13
N SER A 89 -6.16 -2.19 -5.66
CA SER A 89 -6.69 -0.83 -5.79
C SER A 89 -5.87 0.17 -4.99
N TYR A 90 -5.53 -0.12 -3.72
CA TYR A 90 -4.67 0.77 -2.93
C TYR A 90 -3.29 0.99 -3.58
N ASN A 91 -2.67 -0.09 -4.06
CA ASN A 91 -1.37 0.01 -4.72
C ASN A 91 -1.45 0.87 -6.00
N ARG A 92 -2.49 0.69 -6.81
CA ARG A 92 -2.70 1.40 -8.08
C ARG A 92 -3.14 2.85 -7.89
N GLU A 93 -4.07 3.09 -6.97
CA GLU A 93 -4.76 4.38 -6.83
C GLU A 93 -4.06 5.31 -5.84
N VAL A 94 -3.33 4.78 -4.86
CA VAL A 94 -2.74 5.60 -3.78
C VAL A 94 -1.23 5.44 -3.74
N ARG A 95 -0.71 4.22 -3.63
CA ARG A 95 0.73 3.99 -3.38
C ARG A 95 1.60 4.45 -4.54
N GLY A 96 1.28 4.03 -5.77
CA GLY A 96 2.02 4.45 -6.97
C GLY A 96 2.07 5.98 -7.14
N PRO A 97 0.91 6.67 -7.08
CA PRO A 97 0.87 8.14 -7.08
C PRO A 97 1.66 8.78 -5.93
N SER A 98 1.58 8.24 -4.72
CA SER A 98 2.32 8.75 -3.55
C SER A 98 3.83 8.65 -3.74
N ILE A 99 4.30 7.53 -4.30
CA ILE A 99 5.71 7.34 -4.68
C ILE A 99 6.14 8.42 -5.69
N ALA A 100 5.33 8.67 -6.71
CA ALA A 100 5.64 9.67 -7.73
C ALA A 100 5.71 11.09 -7.15
N VAL A 101 4.72 11.51 -6.35
CA VAL A 101 4.72 12.83 -5.70
C VAL A 101 5.90 12.98 -4.75
N TYR A 102 6.16 11.97 -3.91
CA TYR A 102 7.27 11.95 -2.97
C TYR A 102 8.62 12.16 -3.67
N PHE A 103 8.94 11.32 -4.65
CA PHE A 103 10.23 11.40 -5.34
C PHE A 103 10.37 12.68 -6.14
N LYS A 104 9.28 13.16 -6.77
CA LYS A 104 9.31 14.44 -7.49
C LYS A 104 9.65 15.61 -6.55
N ILE A 105 8.99 15.70 -5.40
CA ILE A 105 9.28 16.75 -4.40
C ILE A 105 10.71 16.62 -3.87
N LYS A 106 11.10 15.42 -3.42
CA LYS A 106 12.41 15.14 -2.83
C LYS A 106 13.53 15.56 -3.76
N PHE A 107 13.52 15.08 -4.99
CA PHE A 107 14.60 15.32 -5.92
C PHE A 107 14.55 16.72 -6.53
N TYR A 108 13.38 17.36 -6.64
CA TYR A 108 13.32 18.78 -7.01
C TYR A 108 14.04 19.65 -5.97
N ILE A 109 13.73 19.46 -4.69
CA ILE A 109 14.38 20.21 -3.59
C ILE A 109 15.89 19.95 -3.60
N LEU A 110 16.29 18.69 -3.80
CA LEU A 110 17.69 18.29 -3.79
C LEU A 110 18.46 18.88 -5.00
N ASN A 111 17.86 18.88 -6.19
CA ASN A 111 18.42 19.54 -7.38
C ASN A 111 18.56 21.06 -7.16
N MET A 112 17.54 21.71 -6.60
CA MET A 112 17.57 23.15 -6.32
C MET A 112 18.65 23.50 -5.29
N LEU A 113 18.79 22.71 -4.23
CA LEU A 113 19.83 22.88 -3.22
C LEU A 113 21.23 22.78 -3.85
N ILE A 114 21.44 21.75 -4.68
CA ILE A 114 22.68 21.54 -5.41
C ILE A 114 23.01 22.73 -6.31
N GLU A 115 22.06 23.19 -7.13
CA GLU A 115 22.28 24.32 -8.03
C GLU A 115 22.65 25.58 -7.24
N LYS A 116 21.98 25.82 -6.11
CA LYS A 116 22.25 26.96 -5.25
C LYS A 116 23.62 26.87 -4.60
N MET A 117 24.03 25.69 -4.14
CA MET A 117 25.37 25.43 -3.62
C MET A 117 26.45 25.66 -4.70
N ILE A 118 26.24 25.21 -5.94
CA ILE A 118 27.18 25.43 -7.05
C ILE A 118 27.32 26.93 -7.36
N LYS A 119 26.21 27.68 -7.33
CA LYS A 119 26.20 29.13 -7.61
C LYS A 119 26.87 29.94 -6.51
N GLU A 120 26.51 29.69 -5.25
CA GLU A 120 26.91 30.53 -4.11
C GLU A 120 28.23 30.09 -3.46
N LYS A 121 28.58 28.80 -3.56
CA LYS A 121 29.70 28.20 -2.84
C LYS A 121 30.60 27.39 -3.78
N LYS A 122 31.14 28.06 -4.80
CA LYS A 122 32.00 27.45 -5.86
C LYS A 122 33.13 26.56 -5.33
N PHE A 123 33.68 26.87 -4.15
CA PHE A 123 34.74 26.08 -3.50
C PHE A 123 34.29 24.65 -3.11
N LEU A 124 32.98 24.40 -2.93
CA LEU A 124 32.43 23.09 -2.61
C LEU A 124 32.57 22.09 -3.76
N LYS A 125 32.66 22.57 -5.01
CA LYS A 125 32.84 21.74 -6.21
C LYS A 125 34.24 21.12 -6.30
N ASN A 126 35.24 21.75 -5.65
CA ASN A 126 36.65 21.39 -5.76
C ASN A 126 37.18 20.58 -4.58
N LYS A 127 36.38 20.31 -3.55
CA LYS A 127 36.79 19.41 -2.46
C LYS A 127 36.53 17.96 -2.87
N ASP A 128 37.47 17.07 -2.54
CA ASP A 128 37.45 15.62 -2.83
C ASP A 128 36.40 14.85 -2.01
N PHE A 129 35.15 15.31 -1.98
CA PHE A 129 34.05 14.57 -1.38
C PHE A 129 33.40 13.69 -2.43
N LYS A 130 33.75 12.40 -2.37
CA LYS A 130 33.32 11.36 -3.33
C LYS A 130 31.80 11.31 -3.50
N ASP A 131 31.06 11.48 -2.41
CA ASP A 131 29.59 11.38 -2.38
C ASP A 131 28.90 12.64 -2.92
N LEU A 132 29.42 13.83 -2.61
CA LEU A 132 28.97 15.08 -3.23
C LEU A 132 29.22 15.04 -4.74
N LYS A 133 30.34 14.48 -5.20
CA LYS A 133 30.66 14.38 -6.63
C LYS A 133 29.68 13.49 -7.40
N PHE A 134 29.25 12.36 -6.82
CA PHE A 134 28.19 11.53 -7.39
C PHE A 134 26.86 12.30 -7.46
N ILE A 135 26.48 12.93 -6.34
CA ILE A 135 25.22 13.67 -6.21
C ILE A 135 25.19 14.91 -7.14
N PHE A 136 26.31 15.60 -7.34
CA PHE A 136 26.39 16.76 -8.24
C PHE A 136 26.36 16.41 -9.73
N ASN A 137 26.80 15.21 -10.12
CA ASN A 137 26.98 14.87 -11.53
C ASN A 137 25.95 13.86 -12.04
N GLU A 138 25.38 13.03 -11.17
CA GLU A 138 24.53 11.88 -11.57
C GLU A 138 23.10 11.99 -11.08
N LEU A 139 22.69 13.11 -10.47
CA LEU A 139 21.30 13.24 -10.03
C LEU A 139 20.35 13.27 -11.23
N PRO A 140 19.29 12.44 -11.23
CA PRO A 140 18.29 12.52 -12.28
C PRO A 140 17.64 13.91 -12.27
N LYS A 141 17.60 14.54 -13.45
CA LYS A 141 16.71 15.68 -13.66
C LYS A 141 15.29 15.20 -13.48
N VAL A 142 14.55 15.90 -12.62
CA VAL A 142 13.18 15.53 -12.30
C VAL A 142 12.24 16.41 -13.07
N ASP A 143 11.48 15.76 -13.93
CA ASP A 143 10.32 16.37 -14.56
C ASP A 143 9.18 16.48 -13.54
N THR A 144 8.65 17.68 -13.38
CA THR A 144 7.54 18.02 -12.48
C THR A 144 6.22 18.30 -13.21
N GLU A 145 6.18 18.27 -14.56
CA GLU A 145 5.00 18.64 -15.36
C GLU A 145 3.75 17.83 -14.97
N ASP A 146 3.93 16.53 -14.76
CA ASP A 146 2.84 15.59 -14.47
C ASP A 146 2.50 15.42 -12.97
N ILE A 147 3.05 16.25 -12.08
CA ILE A 147 2.86 16.07 -10.63
C ILE A 147 1.38 16.17 -10.22
N ASP A 148 0.58 17.01 -10.88
CA ASP A 148 -0.84 17.24 -10.57
C ASP A 148 -1.70 15.99 -10.77
N LYS A 149 -1.37 15.17 -11.79
CA LYS A 149 -2.08 13.92 -12.10
C LYS A 149 -2.05 12.96 -10.91
N TYR A 150 -0.96 12.98 -10.15
CA TYR A 150 -0.77 12.14 -8.98
C TYR A 150 -1.26 12.84 -7.71
N LEU A 151 -1.14 14.17 -7.65
CA LEU A 151 -1.46 14.96 -6.46
C LEU A 151 -2.89 14.75 -5.97
N PHE A 152 -3.88 14.76 -6.87
CA PHE A 152 -5.29 14.62 -6.48
C PHE A 152 -5.55 13.29 -5.74
N LEU A 153 -4.91 12.21 -6.20
CA LEU A 153 -5.04 10.88 -5.60
C LEU A 153 -4.40 10.80 -4.20
N VAL A 154 -3.27 11.50 -4.00
CA VAL A 154 -2.55 11.53 -2.72
C VAL A 154 -3.27 12.39 -1.68
N ILE A 155 -3.78 13.55 -2.09
CA ILE A 155 -4.44 14.52 -1.19
C ILE A 155 -5.74 13.95 -0.59
N GLY A 156 -6.43 13.07 -1.31
CA GLY A 156 -7.64 12.39 -0.83
C GLY A 156 -7.40 11.55 0.43
N GLU A 157 -6.22 10.94 0.54
CA GLU A 157 -5.87 10.01 1.62
C GLU A 157 -5.26 10.69 2.87
N LEU A 158 -4.75 11.91 2.70
CA LEU A 158 -4.25 12.69 3.83
C LEU A 158 -5.40 13.15 4.72
N LYS A 159 -5.21 13.14 6.05
CA LYS A 159 -6.24 13.60 7.00
C LYS A 159 -6.06 15.06 7.41
N ASP A 160 -4.82 15.49 7.56
CA ASP A 160 -4.48 16.83 8.03
C ASP A 160 -4.64 17.88 6.92
N ARG A 161 -5.54 18.84 7.12
CA ARG A 161 -5.78 19.95 6.18
C ARG A 161 -4.57 20.88 6.05
N GLY A 162 -3.81 21.09 7.11
CA GLY A 162 -2.58 21.88 7.09
C GLY A 162 -1.55 21.26 6.15
N VAL A 163 -1.31 19.96 6.29
CA VAL A 163 -0.40 19.21 5.40
C VAL A 163 -0.86 19.26 3.94
N LYS A 164 -2.17 19.10 3.68
CA LYS A 164 -2.72 19.23 2.31
C LYS A 164 -2.39 20.58 1.69
N ASN A 165 -2.65 21.66 2.41
CA ASN A 165 -2.40 23.02 1.92
C ASN A 165 -0.91 23.26 1.66
N LEU A 166 -0.02 22.71 2.50
CA LEU A 166 1.42 22.82 2.32
C LEU A 166 1.91 22.09 1.08
N ILE A 167 1.38 20.89 0.81
CA ILE A 167 1.71 20.15 -0.40
C ILE A 167 1.25 20.92 -1.65
N PHE A 168 0.02 21.47 -1.64
CA PHE A 168 -0.47 22.30 -2.75
C PHE A 168 0.42 23.52 -2.99
N GLY A 169 0.70 24.31 -1.94
CA GLY A 169 1.53 25.51 -2.05
C GLY A 169 2.95 25.18 -2.54
N LEU A 170 3.56 24.12 -2.01
CA LEU A 170 4.88 23.69 -2.44
C LEU A 170 4.87 23.27 -3.92
N ILE A 171 3.88 22.51 -4.36
CA ILE A 171 3.80 22.05 -5.75
C ILE A 171 3.58 23.22 -6.71
N GLU A 172 2.75 24.19 -6.33
CA GLU A 172 2.57 25.41 -7.12
C GLU A 172 3.88 26.20 -7.25
N ASP A 173 4.63 26.34 -6.15
CA ASP A 173 5.93 26.99 -6.16
C ASP A 173 6.97 26.22 -6.99
N ILE A 174 6.97 24.88 -6.92
CA ILE A 174 7.79 23.99 -7.77
C ILE A 174 7.48 24.23 -9.25
N LYS A 175 6.20 24.24 -9.62
CA LYS A 175 5.76 24.44 -11.03
C LYS A 175 6.10 25.83 -11.55
N THR A 176 6.07 26.83 -10.68
CA THR A 176 6.44 28.21 -11.03
C THR A 176 7.95 28.46 -10.92
N ASN A 177 8.75 27.41 -10.70
CA ASN A 177 10.21 27.48 -10.55
C ASN A 177 10.68 28.48 -9.49
N LYS A 178 9.87 28.69 -8.43
CA LYS A 178 10.26 29.54 -7.31
C LYS A 178 11.28 28.84 -6.44
N ASN A 179 12.16 29.63 -5.84
CA ASN A 179 13.10 29.11 -4.85
C ASN A 179 12.37 28.73 -3.56
N VAL A 180 12.16 27.44 -3.34
CA VAL A 180 11.42 26.89 -2.20
C VAL A 180 12.30 26.69 -0.95
N LEU A 181 13.62 26.69 -1.12
CA LEU A 181 14.57 26.42 -0.03
C LEU A 181 14.42 27.33 1.20
N PRO A 182 14.18 28.66 1.06
CA PRO A 182 14.16 29.58 2.20
C PRO A 182 13.17 29.27 3.30
N TYR A 183 12.02 28.70 2.96
CA TYR A 183 11.01 28.32 3.93
C TYR A 183 11.06 26.83 4.30
N LEU A 184 11.72 26.01 3.47
CA LEU A 184 11.91 24.58 3.72
C LEU A 184 13.02 24.32 4.74
N LEU A 185 14.18 24.94 4.55
CA LEU A 185 15.35 24.70 5.39
C LEU A 185 15.26 25.48 6.71
N LYS A 186 15.90 24.95 7.75
CA LYS A 186 16.03 25.65 9.04
C LYS A 186 16.81 26.96 8.91
N GLU A 187 16.51 27.91 9.79
CA GLU A 187 17.09 29.26 9.80
C GLU A 187 18.62 29.29 9.98
N ASN A 188 19.23 28.22 10.49
CA ASN A 188 20.68 28.08 10.59
C ASN A 188 21.37 27.72 9.26
N LEU A 189 20.59 27.38 8.23
CA LEU A 189 21.09 27.01 6.89
C LEU A 189 20.88 28.14 5.86
N ILE A 190 19.89 29.01 6.06
CA ILE A 190 19.53 30.10 5.14
C ILE A 190 19.44 31.44 5.86
N ASP A 191 20.06 32.48 5.28
CA ASP A 191 20.05 33.85 5.81
C ASP A 191 18.75 34.59 5.47
N LYS A 192 18.58 35.78 6.07
CA LYS A 192 17.44 36.66 5.80
C LYS A 192 17.37 37.16 4.34
N ASN A 193 18.45 37.02 3.59
CA ASN A 193 18.57 37.37 2.18
C ASN A 193 18.39 36.14 1.26
N ASN A 194 17.93 35.01 1.81
CA ASN A 194 17.74 33.74 1.12
C ASN A 194 19.02 33.09 0.58
N ASN A 195 20.20 33.42 1.10
CA ASN A 195 21.49 32.79 0.77
C ASN A 195 21.85 31.69 1.76
N LEU A 196 22.71 30.77 1.33
CA LEU A 196 23.23 29.71 2.19
C LEU A 196 24.24 30.28 3.21
N ILE A 197 23.92 30.17 4.52
CA ILE A 197 24.78 30.71 5.60
C ILE A 197 26.06 29.89 5.74
N GLU A 198 25.91 28.57 5.85
CA GLU A 198 27.00 27.69 6.26
C GLU A 198 28.09 27.58 5.17
N ILE A 199 29.36 27.59 5.60
CA ILE A 199 30.53 27.57 4.70
C ILE A 199 31.20 26.19 4.74
N ASP A 200 30.98 25.39 5.79
CA ASP A 200 31.56 24.05 5.84
C ASP A 200 30.90 23.10 4.82
N ALA A 201 31.76 22.48 4.02
CA ALA A 201 31.38 21.49 3.02
C ALA A 201 30.80 20.22 3.66
N LEU A 202 31.31 19.84 4.83
CA LEU A 202 30.85 18.66 5.55
C LEU A 202 29.39 18.82 5.99
N VAL A 203 28.99 20.03 6.40
CA VAL A 203 27.61 20.30 6.80
C VAL A 203 26.67 20.13 5.61
N TRP A 204 27.00 20.72 4.46
CA TRP A 204 26.17 20.59 3.28
C TRP A 204 26.15 19.18 2.70
N GLU A 205 27.27 18.45 2.77
CA GLU A 205 27.31 17.03 2.45
C GLU A 205 26.32 16.25 3.32
N ASN A 206 26.31 16.51 4.63
CA ASN A 206 25.40 15.87 5.57
C ASN A 206 23.94 16.24 5.28
N VAL A 207 23.64 17.50 4.96
CA VAL A 207 22.28 17.95 4.59
C VAL A 207 21.80 17.25 3.32
N VAL A 208 22.64 17.18 2.29
CA VAL A 208 22.29 16.53 1.02
C VAL A 208 22.11 15.02 1.23
N LYS A 209 23.02 14.37 1.97
CA LYS A 209 22.91 12.95 2.35
C LYS A 209 21.64 12.68 3.14
N SER A 210 21.32 13.54 4.12
CA SER A 210 20.13 13.34 4.94
C SER A 210 18.89 13.32 4.04
N ILE A 211 18.72 14.32 3.18
CA ILE A 211 17.57 14.41 2.25
C ILE A 211 17.56 13.19 1.30
N TYR A 212 18.72 12.78 0.78
CA TYR A 212 18.84 11.62 -0.11
C TYR A 212 18.45 10.30 0.57
N PHE A 213 18.77 10.13 1.85
CA PHE A 213 18.45 8.93 2.64
C PHE A 213 17.16 9.07 3.46
N ASP A 214 16.21 9.91 3.00
CA ASP A 214 14.89 10.09 3.60
C ASP A 214 14.92 10.63 5.05
N ASN A 215 16.00 11.32 5.44
CA ASN A 215 16.11 12.07 6.69
C ASN A 215 16.02 13.59 6.44
N TYR A 216 14.91 14.18 6.88
CA TYR A 216 14.57 15.59 6.69
C TYR A 216 14.87 16.47 7.90
N ASP A 217 15.85 16.12 8.74
CA ASP A 217 16.25 16.92 9.91
C ASP A 217 16.74 18.32 9.57
N SER A 218 17.17 18.56 8.34
CA SER A 218 17.54 19.89 7.83
C SER A 218 16.33 20.79 7.55
N PHE A 219 15.11 20.23 7.48
CA PHE A 219 13.89 20.97 7.18
C PHE A 219 13.26 21.52 8.45
N THR A 220 12.45 22.56 8.30
CA THR A 220 11.62 23.05 9.41
C THR A 220 10.62 21.95 9.82
N PRO A 221 10.19 21.91 11.10
CA PRO A 221 9.31 20.85 11.60
C PRO A 221 8.04 20.64 10.77
N LEU A 222 7.51 21.73 10.24
CA LEU A 222 6.29 21.77 9.45
C LEU A 222 6.46 21.07 8.09
N TYR A 223 7.55 21.36 7.36
CA TYR A 223 7.82 20.71 6.08
C TYR A 223 8.41 19.31 6.22
N LYS A 224 9.13 19.02 7.31
CA LYS A 224 9.51 17.66 7.70
C LYS A 224 8.27 16.78 7.86
N ASN A 225 7.31 17.20 8.68
CA ASN A 225 6.04 16.49 8.88
C ASN A 225 5.30 16.29 7.55
N MET A 226 5.25 17.32 6.71
CA MET A 226 4.59 17.23 5.41
C MET A 226 5.21 16.13 4.52
N ILE A 227 6.53 16.09 4.36
CA ILE A 227 7.19 15.07 3.53
C ILE A 227 7.08 13.68 4.14
N GLU A 228 7.20 13.55 5.47
CA GLU A 228 7.04 12.28 6.17
C GLU A 228 5.64 11.69 5.95
N ASN A 229 4.59 12.52 5.93
CA ASN A 229 3.23 12.07 5.61
C ASN A 229 3.12 11.51 4.18
N VAL A 230 3.72 12.18 3.19
CA VAL A 230 3.71 11.69 1.79
C VAL A 230 4.55 10.41 1.68
N TYR A 231 5.68 10.34 2.39
CA TYR A 231 6.52 9.16 2.45
C TYR A 231 5.79 7.97 3.06
N GLU A 232 5.06 8.15 4.17
CA GLU A 232 4.29 7.09 4.82
C GLU A 232 3.27 6.47 3.85
N LEU A 233 2.56 7.29 3.08
CA LEU A 233 1.62 6.82 2.06
C LEU A 233 2.32 5.99 0.97
N SER A 234 3.54 6.38 0.58
CA SER A 234 4.36 5.65 -0.40
C SER A 234 4.85 4.29 0.12
N GLN A 235 5.09 4.18 1.42
CA GLN A 235 5.66 3.01 2.08
C GLN A 235 4.63 2.07 2.70
N ARG A 236 3.36 2.49 2.84
CA ARG A 236 2.31 1.69 3.47
C ARG A 236 2.18 0.33 2.76
N LYS A 237 2.64 -0.72 3.42
CA LYS A 237 2.40 -2.11 3.03
C LYS A 237 1.12 -2.58 3.71
N ASN A 238 0.13 -3.00 2.91
CA ASN A 238 -1.07 -3.67 3.40
C ASN A 238 -0.78 -5.11 3.84
#